data_AF-A0A355G6T6-F1
#
_entry.id   AF-A0A355G6T6-F1
#
_cell.length_a   1.000
_cell.length_b   1.000
_cell.length_c   1.000
_cell.angle_alpha   90.00
_cell.angle_beta   90.00
_cell.angle_gamma   90.00
#
_symmetry.space_group_name_H-M   'P 1'
#
loop_
_entity.id
_entity.type
_entity.pdbx_description
1 polymer ?
#
loop_
_entity_poly.entity_id
_entity_poly.type
_entity_poly.pdbx_seq_one_letter_code
_entity_poly.pdbx_strand_id
1 'polypeptide(L)' 'MLCLSRFRCVSAVTLFALLLCVPAVRADESADLPYHQQKNLVYAEVHGVGLLLDVFTPRSQPNGLGIVDVVSGAYHSDRG' A
#
# COMPACT_ATOMS: atom_id res chain seq x y z
N MET A 1 -48.39 2.64 -20.15
CA MET A 1 -47.48 2.45 -18.99
C MET A 1 -46.39 1.38 -19.20
N LEU A 2 -46.39 0.56 -20.28
CA LEU A 2 -45.32 -0.41 -20.55
C LEU A 2 -44.02 0.18 -21.16
N CYS A 3 -44.10 1.35 -21.82
CA CYS A 3 -42.94 1.97 -22.48
C CYS A 3 -41.91 2.52 -21.47
N LEU A 4 -42.38 3.17 -20.38
CA LEU A 4 -41.52 3.79 -19.36
C LEU A 4 -40.73 2.77 -18.51
N SER A 5 -41.24 1.53 -18.39
CA SER A 5 -40.61 0.43 -17.63
C SER A 5 -39.40 -0.17 -18.37
N ARG A 6 -39.49 -0.27 -19.71
CA ARG A 6 -38.41 -0.84 -20.53
C ARG A 6 -37.18 0.06 -20.57
N PHE A 7 -37.35 1.39 -20.60
CA PHE A 7 -36.23 2.34 -20.53
C PHE A 7 -35.49 2.30 -19.18
N ARG A 8 -36.20 2.10 -18.07
CA ARG A 8 -35.62 1.97 -16.72
C ARG A 8 -34.78 0.71 -16.56
N CYS A 9 -35.22 -0.43 -17.11
CA CYS A 9 -34.46 -1.68 -17.06
C CYS A 9 -33.22 -1.64 -17.95
N VAL A 10 -33.29 -1.06 -19.16
CA VAL A 10 -32.12 -0.94 -20.04
C VAL A 10 -31.04 -0.07 -19.41
N SER A 11 -31.41 1.05 -18.79
CA SER A 11 -30.46 1.93 -18.11
C SER A 11 -29.82 1.31 -16.87
N ALA A 12 -30.57 0.49 -16.12
CA ALA A 12 -30.03 -0.20 -14.95
C ALA A 12 -29.05 -1.33 -15.35
N VAL A 13 -29.35 -2.04 -16.45
CA VAL A 13 -28.49 -3.12 -16.96
C VAL A 13 -27.21 -2.54 -17.57
N THR A 14 -27.27 -1.43 -18.30
CA THR A 14 -26.06 -0.77 -18.83
C THR A 14 -25.19 -0.21 -17.71
N LEU A 15 -25.77 0.40 -16.67
CA LEU A 15 -25.02 0.88 -15.51
C LEU A 15 -24.34 -0.27 -14.74
N PHE A 16 -25.04 -1.39 -14.55
CA PHE A 16 -24.50 -2.57 -13.88
C PHE A 16 -23.39 -3.25 -14.71
N ALA A 17 -23.54 -3.30 -16.04
CA ALA A 17 -22.51 -3.81 -16.94
C ALA A 17 -21.26 -2.91 -16.97
N LEU A 18 -21.43 -1.59 -16.88
CA LEU A 18 -20.33 -0.63 -16.73
C LEU A 18 -19.59 -0.81 -15.40
N LEU A 19 -20.31 -1.03 -14.30
CA LEU A 19 -19.74 -1.32 -12.98
C LEU A 19 -18.93 -2.64 -12.96
N LEU A 20 -19.38 -3.67 -13.68
CA LEU A 20 -18.69 -4.95 -13.80
C LEU A 20 -17.43 -4.89 -14.70
N CYS A 21 -17.32 -3.87 -15.56
CA CYS A 21 -16.22 -3.72 -16.52
C CYS A 21 -15.11 -2.78 -16.02
N VAL A 22 -15.19 -2.26 -14.80
CA VAL A 22 -14.08 -1.51 -14.20
C VAL A 22 -13.03 -2.53 -13.76
N PRO A 23 -11.87 -2.64 -14.44
CA PRO A 23 -10.78 -3.42 -13.87
C PRO A 23 -10.44 -2.76 -12.55
N ALA A 24 -10.33 -3.55 -11.49
CA ALA A 24 -9.80 -3.07 -10.22
C ALA A 24 -8.35 -2.65 -10.49
N VAL A 25 -8.14 -1.38 -10.83
CA VAL A 25 -6.85 -0.72 -10.76
C VAL A 25 -6.48 -0.73 -9.28
N ARG A 26 -5.85 -1.82 -8.86
CA ARG A 26 -5.12 -1.89 -7.61
C ARG A 26 -3.92 -0.99 -7.85
N ALA A 27 -3.76 0.05 -7.04
CA ALA A 27 -2.46 0.67 -6.91
C ALA A 27 -1.52 -0.44 -6.43
N ASP A 28 -0.66 -0.92 -7.34
CA ASP A 28 0.41 -1.84 -6.99
C ASP A 28 1.41 -1.02 -6.16
N GLU A 29 1.27 -1.05 -4.85
CA GLU A 29 2.21 -0.42 -3.90
C GLU A 29 3.62 -1.04 -4.04
N SER A 30 3.71 -2.17 -4.75
CA SER A 30 4.91 -2.91 -5.12
C SER A 30 5.26 -2.75 -6.60
N ALA A 31 5.22 -1.51 -7.13
CA ALA A 31 6.08 -1.14 -8.25
C ALA A 31 7.49 -1.75 -8.03
N ASP A 32 8.18 -2.17 -9.09
CA ASP A 32 9.40 -3.00 -9.05
C ASP A 32 10.59 -2.32 -8.33
N LEU A 33 10.48 -2.19 -7.01
CA LEU A 33 11.46 -1.57 -6.15
C LEU A 33 12.66 -2.51 -6.04
N PRO A 34 13.90 -1.97 -6.03
CA PRO A 34 15.11 -2.79 -5.96
C PRO A 34 15.32 -3.47 -4.60
N TYR A 35 14.34 -3.36 -3.70
CA TYR A 35 14.36 -3.90 -2.35
C TYR A 35 12.99 -4.49 -1.94
N HIS A 36 13.02 -5.31 -0.91
CA HIS A 36 11.87 -5.65 -0.07
C HIS A 36 11.91 -4.79 1.19
N GLN A 37 10.82 -4.08 1.48
CA GLN A 37 10.69 -3.28 2.70
C GLN A 37 9.89 -4.06 3.74
N GLN A 38 10.47 -4.25 4.91
CA GLN A 38 9.76 -4.71 6.11
C GLN A 38 9.52 -3.52 7.02
N LYS A 39 8.26 -3.11 7.15
CA LYS A 39 7.85 -1.93 7.93
C LYS A 39 7.59 -2.30 9.40
N ASN A 40 7.83 -1.36 10.31
CA ASN A 40 7.51 -1.48 11.75
C ASN A 40 8.15 -2.68 12.46
N LEU A 41 9.39 -3.03 12.11
CA LEU A 41 10.12 -4.07 12.83
C LEU A 41 10.53 -3.54 14.21
N VAL A 42 10.08 -4.22 15.27
CA VAL A 42 10.52 -3.92 16.64
C VAL A 42 11.95 -4.41 16.82
N TYR A 43 12.90 -3.48 16.95
CA TYR A 43 14.30 -3.84 17.16
C TYR A 43 14.69 -3.84 18.65
N ALA A 44 13.93 -3.13 19.48
CA ALA A 44 14.11 -3.08 20.92
C ALA A 44 12.79 -2.71 21.60
N GLU A 45 12.72 -2.95 22.90
CA GLU A 45 11.64 -2.50 23.76
C GLU A 45 12.24 -1.74 24.94
N VAL A 46 11.69 -0.57 25.25
CA VAL A 46 12.13 0.26 26.37
C VAL A 46 10.90 0.85 27.05
N HIS A 47 10.80 0.69 28.38
CA HIS A 47 9.66 1.16 29.19
C HIS A 47 8.28 0.70 28.69
N GLY A 48 8.18 -0.51 28.14
CA GLY A 48 6.93 -1.05 27.58
C GLY A 48 6.55 -0.46 26.22
N VAL A 49 7.47 0.25 25.57
CA VAL A 49 7.29 0.83 24.22
C VAL A 49 8.25 0.14 23.25
N GLY A 50 7.71 -0.36 22.13
CA GLY A 50 8.51 -0.92 21.04
C GLY A 50 9.20 0.18 20.23
N LEU A 51 10.51 0.08 20.09
CA LEU A 51 11.30 0.91 19.19
C LEU A 51 11.30 0.27 17.81
N LEU A 52 10.85 1.03 16.81
CA LEU A 52 10.61 0.53 15.46
C LEU A 52 11.69 0.98 14.50
N LEU A 53 11.97 0.13 13.51
CA LEU A 53 12.70 0.48 12.31
C LEU A 53 12.05 -0.17 11.08
N ASP A 54 12.37 0.36 9.90
CA ASP A 54 12.04 -0.28 8.64
C ASP A 54 13.31 -0.91 8.06
N VAL A 55 13.24 -2.14 7.55
CA VAL A 55 14.37 -2.84 6.92
C VAL A 55 14.18 -2.84 5.41
N PHE A 56 15.21 -2.43 4.68
CA PHE A 56 15.25 -2.44 3.22
C PHE A 56 16.27 -3.48 2.75
N THR A 57 15.80 -4.63 2.28
CA THR A 57 16.66 -5.73 1.82
C THR A 57 16.73 -5.73 0.29
N PRO A 58 17.90 -5.61 -0.34
CA PRO A 58 18.04 -5.68 -1.79
C PRO A 58 17.44 -6.97 -2.38
N ARG A 59 16.83 -6.90 -3.57
CA ARG A 59 16.38 -8.11 -4.28
C ARG A 59 17.52 -8.89 -4.92
N SER A 60 18.61 -8.21 -5.24
CA SER A 60 19.86 -8.81 -5.73
C SER A 60 20.69 -9.36 -4.57
N GLN A 61 21.80 -10.04 -4.91
CA GLN A 61 22.68 -10.61 -3.90
C GLN A 61 23.35 -9.51 -3.06
N PRO A 62 23.14 -9.49 -1.73
CA PRO A 62 23.75 -8.49 -0.86
C PRO A 62 25.25 -8.75 -0.69
N ASN A 63 26.00 -7.68 -0.43
CA ASN A 63 27.45 -7.73 -0.19
C ASN A 63 27.83 -8.08 1.27
N GLY A 64 26.84 -8.39 2.13
CA GLY A 64 27.05 -8.72 3.54
C GLY A 64 27.22 -7.53 4.49
N LEU A 65 27.09 -6.29 4.01
CA LEU A 65 27.15 -5.08 4.83
C LEU A 65 25.75 -4.55 5.15
N GLY A 66 25.59 -3.91 6.30
CA GLY A 66 24.37 -3.22 6.71
C GLY A 66 24.62 -1.74 6.96
N ILE A 67 23.63 -0.89 6.67
CA ILE A 67 23.64 0.54 6.97
C ILE A 67 22.48 0.80 7.93
N VAL A 68 22.75 1.54 9.00
CA VAL A 68 21.72 2.06 9.91
C VAL A 68 21.64 3.56 9.71
N ASP A 69 20.50 4.01 9.18
CA ASP A 69 20.19 5.43 9.05
C ASP A 69 19.24 5.86 10.18
N VAL A 70 19.58 6.95 10.86
CA VAL A 70 18.81 7.49 11.98
C VAL A 70 18.37 8.90 11.60
N VAL A 71 17.13 9.01 11.18
CA VAL A 71 16.51 10.29 10.80
C VAL A 71 15.86 10.92 12.04
N SER A 72 16.00 12.24 12.20
CA SER A 72 15.37 13.00 13.29
C SER A 72 14.53 14.15 12.75
N GLY A 73 13.27 14.22 13.18
CA GLY A 73 12.35 15.33 12.90
C GLY A 73 12.33 16.38 14.02
N ALA A 74 13.48 16.72 14.61
CA ALA A 74 13.58 17.63 15.76
C ALA A 74 12.70 17.19 16.97
N TYR A 75 12.82 15.91 17.35
CA TYR A 75 12.00 15.24 18.37
C TYR A 75 10.53 15.03 18.00
N HIS A 76 10.15 15.25 16.74
CA HIS A 76 8.89 14.77 16.18
C HIS A 76 9.08 13.44 15.45
N SER A 77 8.10 12.55 15.58
CA SER A 77 8.06 11.26 14.87
C SER A 77 6.81 11.23 14.01
N ASP A 78 6.98 11.49 12.71
CA ASP A 78 5.97 11.28 11.68
C ASP A 78 6.56 10.45 10.53
N ARG A 79 5.76 10.19 9.49
CA ARG A 79 6.22 9.52 8.26
C ARG A 79 6.34 10.49 7.08
N GLY A 80 6.41 11.80 7.36
CA GLY A 80 6.08 12.86 6.40
C GLY A 80 4.59 12.98 6.13
#